data_AF-A0A957UW05-F1
#
_entry.id   AF-A0A957UW05-F1
#
_cell.length_a   1.000
_cell.length_b   1.000
_cell.length_c   1.000
_cell.angle_alpha   90.00
_cell.angle_beta   90.00
_cell.angle_gamma   90.00
#
_symmetry.space_group_name_H-M   'P 1'
#
loop_
_entity.id
_entity.type
_entity.pdbx_description
1 polymer ?
#
loop_
_entity_poly.entity_id
_entity_poly.type
_entity_poly.pdbx_seq_one_letter_code
_entity_poly.pdbx_strand_id
1 'polypeptide(L)'
;MPSIVKRFLPICLLVTVLALAPRPAPLHAQGISLPDGFVQSAIAAGFSLPTDFAFAPDGRIFVAEKAGRIRVVQNGSVLGAPLLDISSRVNSMFDRGLLGMTLHPNFPSTPYLYVAYTYEPPEASGYSQEGSRTARISRFIVSGNSANPSSELVLVGAGG
;
A
#
# COMPACT_ATOMS: atom_id res chain seq x y z
N MET A 1 -19.07 -43.53 64.20
CA MET A 1 -17.78 -42.83 63.96
C MET A 1 -18.10 -41.44 63.42
N PRO A 2 -17.34 -40.41 63.81
CA PRO A 2 -17.81 -39.03 63.96
C PRO A 2 -17.77 -38.18 62.67
N SER A 3 -18.44 -37.04 62.75
CA SER A 3 -18.59 -35.94 61.78
C SER A 3 -17.29 -35.17 61.50
N ILE A 4 -17.17 -34.56 60.31
CA ILE A 4 -16.35 -33.35 60.14
C ILE A 4 -16.93 -32.40 59.09
N VAL A 5 -16.94 -31.14 59.50
CA VAL A 5 -17.37 -29.91 58.83
C VAL A 5 -16.10 -29.21 58.30
N LYS A 6 -16.27 -28.16 57.47
CA LYS A 6 -15.37 -26.99 57.24
C LYS A 6 -14.46 -27.09 55.99
N ARG A 7 -14.10 -26.06 55.21
CA ARG A 7 -14.35 -24.60 55.13
C ARG A 7 -13.60 -24.07 53.86
N PHE A 8 -14.12 -23.01 53.24
CA PHE A 8 -13.48 -21.83 52.59
C PHE A 8 -12.16 -21.90 51.78
N LEU A 9 -12.24 -21.54 50.47
CA LEU A 9 -11.61 -20.41 49.71
C LEU A 9 -10.09 -20.06 49.83
N PRO A 10 -9.54 -19.13 49.00
CA PRO A 10 -8.86 -19.23 47.69
C PRO A 10 -7.32 -19.01 47.75
N ILE A 11 -6.54 -19.27 46.68
CA ILE A 11 -5.16 -18.75 46.56
C ILE A 11 -4.92 -18.17 45.16
N CYS A 12 -5.01 -16.85 45.06
CA CYS A 12 -4.23 -16.04 44.13
C CYS A 12 -2.76 -16.06 44.56
N LEU A 13 -1.82 -16.47 43.70
CA LEU A 13 -0.48 -15.84 43.55
C LEU A 13 0.39 -16.57 42.49
N LEU A 14 0.33 -16.19 41.21
CA LEU A 14 1.45 -16.44 40.28
C LEU A 14 1.37 -15.53 39.03
N VAL A 15 1.35 -14.20 39.18
CA VAL A 15 1.34 -13.26 38.04
C VAL A 15 2.44 -12.18 38.11
N THR A 16 3.37 -12.23 39.07
CA THR A 16 4.23 -11.06 39.37
C THR A 16 5.73 -11.32 39.36
N VAL A 17 6.29 -11.96 38.31
CA VAL A 17 7.73 -11.79 37.98
C VAL A 17 7.97 -11.87 36.46
N LEU A 18 7.46 -10.89 35.69
CA LEU A 18 7.96 -10.61 34.34
C LEU A 18 7.75 -9.13 33.99
N ALA A 19 8.27 -8.22 34.82
CA ALA A 19 8.09 -6.77 34.61
C ALA A 19 9.36 -5.95 34.82
N LEU A 20 10.55 -6.53 34.58
CA LEU A 20 11.80 -5.76 34.65
C LEU A 20 12.84 -6.17 33.58
N ALA A 21 12.39 -6.47 32.37
CA ALA A 21 13.29 -6.34 31.23
C ALA A 21 13.38 -4.84 30.88
N PRO A 22 14.58 -4.23 30.74
CA PRO A 22 14.69 -2.88 30.23
C PRO A 22 13.99 -2.82 28.87
N ARG A 23 12.95 -1.99 28.77
CA ARG A 23 12.32 -1.71 27.48
C ARG A 23 13.42 -1.13 26.58
N PRO A 24 13.67 -1.70 25.38
CA PRO A 24 14.53 -1.01 24.43
C PRO A 24 13.93 0.38 24.25
N ALA A 25 14.73 1.41 24.54
CA ALA A 25 14.33 2.77 24.20
C ALA A 25 14.00 2.79 22.71
N PRO A 26 12.95 3.51 22.27
CA PRO A 26 12.73 3.70 20.85
C PRO A 26 14.03 4.24 20.27
N LEU A 27 14.61 3.51 19.32
CA LEU A 27 15.67 4.04 18.50
C LEU A 27 15.03 5.22 17.77
N HIS A 28 15.24 6.44 18.26
CA HIS A 28 15.01 7.62 17.45
C HIS A 28 16.05 7.52 16.34
N ALA A 29 15.59 7.17 15.14
CA ALA A 29 16.40 7.27 13.94
C ALA A 29 17.04 8.65 13.98
N GLN A 30 18.37 8.70 13.99
CA GLN A 30 19.09 9.96 13.84
C GLN A 30 18.58 10.57 12.54
N GLY A 31 17.94 11.73 12.64
CA GLY A 31 17.34 12.40 11.48
C GLY A 31 18.40 12.58 10.40
N ILE A 32 18.00 12.44 9.14
CA ILE A 32 18.88 12.70 8.00
C ILE A 32 19.40 14.14 8.15
N SER A 33 20.72 14.33 8.30
CA SER A 33 21.30 15.66 8.23
C SER A 33 21.31 16.08 6.76
N LEU A 34 20.41 16.97 6.40
CA LEU A 34 20.36 17.51 5.05
C LEU A 34 21.47 18.55 4.86
N PRO A 35 22.04 18.69 3.66
CA PRO A 35 22.94 19.80 3.33
C PRO A 35 22.26 21.16 3.58
N ASP A 36 23.07 22.20 3.75
CA ASP A 36 22.56 23.57 3.92
C ASP A 36 21.62 23.96 2.77
N GLY A 37 20.50 24.60 3.12
CA GLY A 37 19.46 25.01 2.17
C GLY A 37 18.39 23.95 1.86
N PHE A 38 18.51 22.73 2.40
CA PHE A 38 17.50 21.68 2.24
C PHE A 38 16.64 21.49 3.49
N VAL A 39 15.34 21.24 3.28
CA VAL A 39 14.38 20.92 4.33
C VAL A 39 13.60 19.67 3.92
N GLN A 40 13.38 18.76 4.87
CA GLN A 40 12.47 17.63 4.69
C GLN A 40 11.17 17.91 5.44
N SER A 41 10.06 17.78 4.73
CA SER A 41 8.71 17.91 5.30
C SER A 41 7.87 16.72 4.85
N ALA A 42 7.21 16.07 5.81
CA ALA A 42 6.31 14.97 5.52
C ALA A 42 4.97 15.52 4.98
N ILE A 43 4.62 15.15 3.75
CA ILE A 43 3.37 15.58 3.11
C ILE A 43 2.20 14.65 3.45
N ALA A 44 2.47 13.34 3.48
CA ALA A 44 1.51 12.29 3.84
C ALA A 44 2.27 11.04 4.28
N ALA A 45 1.61 10.15 5.02
CA ALA A 45 2.19 8.90 5.51
C ALA A 45 1.14 7.76 5.46
N GLY A 46 1.56 6.55 5.83
CA GLY A 46 0.66 5.38 5.91
C GLY A 46 0.48 4.61 4.59
N PHE A 47 1.38 4.83 3.61
CA PHE A 47 1.39 4.06 2.37
C PHE A 47 1.99 2.66 2.57
N SER A 48 1.50 1.69 1.81
CA SER A 48 2.05 0.33 1.77
C SER A 48 2.95 0.15 0.56
N LEU A 49 4.27 0.12 0.78
CA LEU A 49 5.29 -0.06 -0.26
C LEU A 49 5.05 0.87 -1.48
N PRO A 50 5.09 2.21 -1.30
CA PRO A 50 4.91 3.14 -2.39
C PRO A 50 6.03 2.99 -3.43
N THR A 51 5.67 2.99 -4.71
CA THR A 51 6.59 2.75 -5.83
C THR A 51 6.74 3.95 -6.75
N ASP A 52 5.71 4.78 -6.86
CA ASP A 52 5.70 5.96 -7.73
C ASP A 52 4.67 7.00 -7.24
N PHE A 53 4.76 8.24 -7.73
CA PHE A 53 3.76 9.28 -7.48
C PHE A 53 3.66 10.29 -8.64
N ALA A 54 2.48 10.89 -8.79
CA ALA A 54 2.23 11.92 -9.80
C ALA A 54 1.42 13.09 -9.21
N PHE A 55 1.83 14.32 -9.55
CA PHE A 55 1.09 15.53 -9.21
C PHE A 55 -0.01 15.78 -10.26
N ALA A 56 -1.24 15.94 -9.80
CA ALA A 56 -2.33 16.42 -10.64
C ALA A 56 -2.36 17.97 -10.64
N PRO A 57 -2.77 18.62 -11.74
CA PRO A 57 -2.85 20.09 -11.81
C PRO A 57 -3.86 20.71 -10.84
N ASP A 58 -4.77 19.90 -10.29
CA ASP A 58 -5.74 20.33 -9.27
C ASP A 58 -5.20 20.25 -7.83
N GLY A 59 -3.90 19.96 -7.66
CA GLY A 59 -3.22 19.93 -6.37
C GLY A 59 -3.28 18.59 -5.65
N ARG A 60 -3.95 17.57 -6.22
CA ARG A 60 -3.88 16.21 -5.68
C ARG A 60 -2.53 15.55 -6.00
N ILE A 61 -2.13 14.62 -5.14
CA ILE A 61 -1.00 13.72 -5.41
C ILE A 61 -1.56 12.31 -5.49
N PHE A 62 -1.28 11.60 -6.57
CA PHE A 62 -1.56 10.18 -6.68
C PHE A 62 -0.31 9.40 -6.31
N VAL A 63 -0.47 8.38 -5.47
CA VAL A 63 0.65 7.55 -5.00
C VAL A 63 0.35 6.11 -5.35
N ALA A 64 1.23 5.49 -6.14
CA ALA A 64 1.14 4.08 -6.49
C ALA A 64 1.72 3.21 -5.37
N GLU A 65 0.99 2.17 -5.00
CA GLU A 65 1.40 1.14 -4.05
C GLU A 65 1.68 -0.16 -4.83
N LYS A 66 2.79 -0.83 -4.48
CA LYS A 66 3.30 -2.02 -5.17
C LYS A 66 2.25 -3.11 -5.43
N ALA A 67 1.30 -3.27 -4.51
CA ALA A 67 0.23 -4.26 -4.57
C ALA A 67 -0.87 -3.94 -5.61
N GLY A 68 -0.75 -2.87 -6.40
CA GLY A 68 -1.73 -2.53 -7.44
C GLY A 68 -2.82 -1.57 -7.00
N ARG A 69 -2.54 -0.73 -5.99
CA ARG A 69 -3.46 0.32 -5.53
C ARG A 69 -2.87 1.68 -5.83
N ILE A 70 -3.74 2.66 -6.09
CA ILE A 70 -3.36 4.06 -6.24
C ILE A 70 -4.12 4.86 -5.20
N ARG A 71 -3.40 5.53 -4.30
CA ARG A 71 -3.94 6.37 -3.23
C ARG A 71 -4.03 7.81 -3.70
N VAL A 72 -4.98 8.56 -3.14
CA VAL A 72 -5.11 10.02 -3.38
C VAL A 72 -4.70 10.75 -2.11
N VAL A 73 -3.77 11.67 -2.24
CA VAL A 73 -3.51 12.71 -1.25
C VAL A 73 -4.22 13.99 -1.70
N GLN A 74 -5.02 14.55 -0.82
CA GLN A 74 -5.72 15.80 -1.05
C GLN A 74 -5.69 16.61 0.24
N ASN A 75 -5.31 17.89 0.18
CA ASN A 75 -5.21 18.77 1.34
C ASN A 75 -4.35 18.17 2.49
N GLY A 76 -3.21 17.56 2.14
CA GLY A 76 -2.28 16.96 3.10
C GLY A 76 -2.77 15.66 3.76
N SER A 77 -3.90 15.10 3.33
CA SER A 77 -4.47 13.87 3.88
C SER A 77 -4.66 12.80 2.82
N VAL A 78 -4.40 11.54 3.18
CA VAL A 78 -4.69 10.39 2.32
C VAL A 78 -6.19 10.09 2.39
N LEU A 79 -6.88 10.05 1.25
CA LEU A 79 -8.29 9.66 1.21
C LEU A 79 -8.47 8.19 1.62
N GLY A 80 -9.61 7.86 2.22
CA GLY A 80 -9.89 6.50 2.70
C GLY A 80 -9.97 5.47 1.57
N ALA A 81 -10.72 5.79 0.51
CA ALA A 81 -10.83 4.96 -0.69
C ALA A 81 -9.64 5.21 -1.64
N PRO A 82 -9.10 4.15 -2.29
CA PRO A 82 -8.11 4.34 -3.35
C PRO A 82 -8.77 4.97 -4.59
N LEU A 83 -7.95 5.66 -5.39
CA LEU A 83 -8.32 6.07 -6.75
C LEU A 83 -8.62 4.84 -7.61
N LEU A 84 -7.71 3.87 -7.61
CA LEU A 84 -7.75 2.66 -8.40
C LEU A 84 -7.31 1.48 -7.53
N ASP A 85 -8.00 0.35 -7.63
CA ASP A 85 -7.55 -0.94 -7.10
C ASP A 85 -7.62 -1.98 -8.23
N ILE A 86 -6.44 -2.44 -8.65
CA ILE A 86 -6.23 -3.54 -9.60
C ILE A 86 -5.39 -4.65 -8.97
N SER A 87 -5.40 -4.76 -7.64
CA SER A 87 -4.55 -5.71 -6.91
C SER A 87 -4.77 -7.17 -7.32
N SER A 88 -5.99 -7.53 -7.74
CA SER A 88 -6.29 -8.87 -8.27
C SER A 88 -5.66 -9.16 -9.63
N ARG A 89 -5.08 -8.15 -10.30
CA ARG A 89 -4.45 -8.25 -11.63
C ARG A 89 -2.93 -8.07 -11.56
N VAL A 90 -2.38 -7.80 -10.38
CA VAL A 90 -0.97 -7.42 -10.20
C VAL A 90 -0.24 -8.52 -9.42
N ASN A 91 0.81 -9.08 -10.02
CA ASN A 91 1.75 -9.93 -9.28
C ASN A 91 2.71 -9.03 -8.51
N SER A 92 2.62 -9.01 -7.17
CA SER A 92 3.42 -8.13 -6.31
C SER A 92 4.59 -8.85 -5.61
N MET A 93 5.10 -9.94 -6.18
CA MET A 93 6.20 -10.72 -5.59
C MET A 93 7.55 -10.09 -5.90
N PHE A 94 8.47 -10.09 -4.93
CA PHE A 94 9.84 -9.56 -5.08
C PHE A 94 9.90 -8.13 -5.65
N ASP A 95 10.52 -7.95 -6.81
CA ASP A 95 10.66 -6.68 -7.53
C ASP A 95 9.43 -6.33 -8.39
N ARG A 96 8.47 -7.25 -8.52
CA ARG A 96 7.25 -7.08 -9.32
C ARG A 96 6.19 -6.28 -8.57
N GLY A 97 5.28 -5.70 -9.33
CA GLY A 97 4.12 -4.98 -8.79
C GLY A 97 3.63 -3.92 -9.76
N LEU A 98 2.93 -2.92 -9.23
CA LEU A 98 2.71 -1.64 -9.89
C LEU A 98 3.95 -0.77 -9.68
N LEU A 99 4.71 -0.49 -10.75
CA LEU A 99 6.05 0.09 -10.66
C LEU A 99 6.20 1.43 -11.39
N GLY A 100 5.18 1.85 -12.14
CA GLY A 100 5.19 3.16 -12.80
C GLY A 100 3.79 3.69 -13.02
N MET A 101 3.67 5.01 -12.99
CA MET A 101 2.41 5.73 -13.13
C MET A 101 2.64 7.12 -13.73
N THR A 102 1.78 7.54 -14.66
CA THR A 102 1.77 8.93 -15.11
C THR A 102 0.38 9.38 -15.54
N LEU A 103 0.11 10.67 -15.40
CA LEU A 103 -1.12 11.29 -15.92
C LEU A 103 -0.92 11.72 -17.36
N HIS A 104 -2.02 11.82 -18.10
CA HIS A 104 -1.98 12.46 -19.41
C HIS A 104 -1.49 13.91 -19.27
N PRO A 105 -0.68 14.45 -20.21
CA PRO A 105 -0.22 15.84 -20.17
C PRO A 105 -1.34 16.88 -20.08
N ASN A 106 -2.50 16.57 -20.68
CA ASN A 106 -3.70 17.43 -20.65
C ASN A 106 -4.71 17.03 -19.55
N PHE A 107 -4.31 16.31 -18.51
CA PHE A 107 -5.19 16.00 -17.39
C PHE A 107 -5.64 17.30 -16.68
N PRO A 108 -6.90 17.48 -16.25
CA PRO A 108 -8.00 16.50 -16.29
C PRO A 108 -8.84 16.51 -17.57
N SER A 109 -8.62 17.46 -18.50
CA SER A 109 -9.37 17.55 -19.78
C SER A 109 -9.27 16.27 -20.61
N THR A 110 -8.15 15.56 -20.49
CA THR A 110 -8.00 14.18 -20.92
C THR A 110 -7.78 13.32 -19.68
N PRO A 111 -8.82 12.65 -19.15
CA PRO A 111 -8.81 12.05 -17.81
C PRO A 111 -8.12 10.68 -17.80
N TYR A 112 -6.96 10.56 -18.44
CA TYR A 112 -6.23 9.31 -18.55
C TYR A 112 -5.12 9.21 -17.53
N LEU A 113 -5.03 8.01 -16.95
CA LEU A 113 -3.99 7.55 -16.07
C LEU A 113 -3.32 6.35 -16.71
N TYR A 114 -2.00 6.37 -16.83
CA TYR A 114 -1.20 5.27 -17.38
C TYR A 114 -0.46 4.59 -16.24
N VAL A 115 -0.40 3.27 -16.28
CA VAL A 115 0.29 2.46 -15.27
C VAL A 115 1.14 1.39 -15.93
N ALA A 116 2.29 1.10 -15.32
CA ALA A 116 3.16 -0.01 -15.68
C ALA A 116 3.21 -1.01 -14.52
N TYR A 117 2.83 -2.26 -14.78
CA TYR A 117 2.74 -3.29 -13.75
C TYR A 117 3.02 -4.70 -14.27
N THR A 118 3.38 -5.62 -13.37
CA THR A 118 3.48 -7.05 -13.71
C THR A 118 2.11 -7.72 -13.60
N TYR A 119 1.58 -8.24 -14.70
CA TYR A 119 0.26 -8.88 -14.74
C TYR A 119 0.27 -10.25 -14.05
N GLU A 120 -0.75 -10.51 -13.23
CA GLU A 120 -1.09 -11.84 -12.74
C GLU A 120 -2.26 -12.40 -13.58
N PRO A 121 -2.01 -13.41 -14.43
CA PRO A 121 -3.08 -14.06 -15.17
C PRO A 121 -3.90 -14.99 -14.25
N PRO A 122 -5.19 -15.23 -14.54
CA PRO A 122 -6.09 -15.96 -13.64
C PRO A 122 -5.68 -17.41 -13.36
N GLU A 123 -5.02 -18.07 -14.30
CA GLU A 123 -4.46 -19.42 -14.16
C GLU A 123 -3.22 -19.47 -13.25
N ALA A 124 -2.72 -18.30 -12.86
CA ALA A 124 -1.49 -18.18 -12.11
C ALA A 124 -1.73 -17.56 -10.74
N SER A 125 -0.94 -17.99 -9.76
CA SER A 125 -0.93 -17.37 -8.44
C SER A 125 0.42 -17.52 -7.77
N GLY A 126 0.89 -16.46 -7.11
CA GLY A 126 2.13 -16.46 -6.35
C GLY A 126 3.34 -16.90 -7.17
N TYR A 127 3.80 -18.13 -6.91
CA TYR A 127 4.96 -18.76 -7.56
C TYR A 127 4.59 -19.90 -8.53
N SER A 128 3.33 -20.03 -8.96
CA SER A 128 2.94 -21.04 -9.94
C SER A 128 3.86 -20.96 -11.17
N GLN A 129 4.24 -22.11 -11.72
CA GLN A 129 4.92 -22.14 -13.03
C GLN A 129 3.93 -21.96 -14.19
N GLU A 130 2.63 -22.07 -13.90
CA GLU A 130 1.54 -21.77 -14.83
C GLU A 130 1.36 -20.26 -14.98
N GLY A 131 1.04 -19.83 -16.21
CA GLY A 131 0.78 -18.45 -16.60
C GLY A 131 2.02 -17.54 -16.61
N SER A 132 2.31 -16.97 -17.78
CA SER A 132 3.40 -16.01 -17.94
C SER A 132 3.05 -14.68 -17.28
N ARG A 133 3.90 -14.22 -16.35
CA ARG A 133 3.78 -12.89 -15.72
C ARG A 133 4.46 -11.89 -16.63
N THR A 134 3.65 -11.21 -17.44
CA THR A 134 4.13 -10.23 -18.42
C THR A 134 4.08 -8.82 -17.84
N ALA A 135 5.09 -8.01 -18.15
CA ALA A 135 5.01 -6.57 -17.91
C ALA A 135 3.90 -5.97 -18.80
N ARG A 136 3.04 -5.15 -18.20
CA ARG A 136 1.88 -4.54 -18.84
C ARG A 136 1.92 -3.04 -18.68
N ILE A 137 1.58 -2.33 -19.77
CA ILE A 137 1.29 -0.90 -19.73
C ILE A 137 -0.19 -0.75 -20.07
N SER A 138 -0.94 -0.13 -19.17
CA SER A 138 -2.39 0.07 -19.33
C SER A 138 -2.79 1.51 -19.09
N ARG A 139 -3.89 1.91 -19.71
CA ARG A 139 -4.56 3.19 -19.51
C ARG A 139 -5.89 2.98 -18.80
N PHE A 140 -6.20 3.83 -17.82
CA PHE A 140 -7.47 3.89 -17.12
C PHE A 140 -8.11 5.28 -17.25
N ILE A 141 -9.43 5.36 -17.10
CA ILE A 141 -10.19 6.60 -17.09
C ILE A 141 -10.50 7.00 -15.65
N VAL A 142 -10.11 8.22 -15.29
CA VAL A 142 -10.34 8.83 -13.97
C VAL A 142 -11.62 9.67 -14.00
N SER A 143 -12.42 9.56 -12.95
CA SER A 143 -13.62 10.38 -12.70
C SER A 143 -13.60 10.87 -11.25
N GLY A 144 -13.23 12.14 -11.06
CA GLY A 144 -13.07 12.71 -9.72
C GLY A 144 -11.98 11.96 -8.93
N ASN A 145 -12.33 11.46 -7.74
CA ASN A 145 -11.44 10.71 -6.85
C ASN A 145 -11.54 9.18 -7.04
N SER A 146 -12.01 8.71 -8.19
CA SER A 146 -12.07 7.28 -8.53
C SER A 146 -11.65 7.04 -9.98
N ALA A 147 -11.16 5.85 -10.28
CA ALA A 147 -10.92 5.33 -11.62
C ALA A 147 -11.57 3.94 -11.73
N ASN A 148 -12.27 3.69 -12.84
CA ASN A 148 -12.97 2.43 -13.06
C ASN A 148 -11.97 1.34 -13.52
N PRO A 149 -11.76 0.23 -12.78
CA PRO A 149 -10.90 -0.86 -13.22
C PRO A 149 -11.33 -1.49 -14.56
N SER A 150 -12.61 -1.42 -14.91
CA SER A 150 -13.15 -1.93 -16.18
C SER A 150 -12.90 -0.97 -17.36
N SER A 151 -12.40 0.24 -17.11
CA SER A 151 -11.97 1.16 -18.17
C SER A 151 -10.56 0.86 -18.71
N GLU A 152 -9.93 -0.22 -18.22
CA GLU A 152 -8.59 -0.63 -18.64
C GLU A 152 -8.50 -0.81 -20.15
N LEU A 153 -7.61 -0.07 -20.77
CA LEU A 153 -7.10 -0.34 -22.11
C LEU A 153 -5.64 -0.79 -21.99
N VAL A 154 -5.37 -2.04 -22.34
CA VAL A 154 -4.02 -2.58 -22.39
C VAL A 154 -3.32 -2.05 -23.63
N LEU A 155 -2.20 -1.36 -23.44
CA LEU A 155 -1.39 -0.77 -24.52
C LEU A 155 -0.23 -1.68 -24.91
N VAL A 156 0.38 -2.35 -23.93
CA VAL A 156 1.50 -3.29 -24.09
C VAL A 156 1.30 -4.47 -23.13
N GLY A 157 1.69 -5.68 -23.54
CA GLY A 157 1.58 -6.87 -22.69
C GLY A 157 0.19 -7.50 -22.69
N ALA A 158 -0.47 -7.51 -23.85
CA ALA A 158 -1.76 -8.19 -24.05
C ALA A 158 -1.62 -9.69 -24.38
N GLY A 159 -0.43 -10.14 -24.80
CA GLY A 159 -0.14 -11.54 -25.09
C GLY A 159 0.47 -12.25 -23.88
N GLY A 160 -0.14 -13.36 -23.51
CA GLY A 160 0.22 -14.27 -22.42
C GLY A 160 -0.74 -15.45 -22.45
#